data_AF-A0A7J5B0L6-F1
#
_entry.id   AF-A0A7J5B0L6-F1
#
_cell.length_a   1.000
_cell.length_b   1.000
_cell.length_c   1.000
_cell.angle_alpha   90.00
_cell.angle_beta   90.00
_cell.angle_gamma   90.00
#
_symmetry.space_group_name_H-M   'P 1'
#
loop_
_entity.id
_entity.type
_entity.pdbx_description
1 polymer ?
#
loop_
_entity_poly.entity_id
_entity_poly.type
_entity_poly.pdbx_seq_one_letter_code
_entity_poly.pdbx_strand_id
1 'polypeptide(L)'
;MALYDATFSRTPGFVSRRSLPRTIVATGALLLCMAAVVFAVVNFAGLMEYSKESAEEASRPRYQAMRGLGILPIAIIILAVTFGVFAVGAITGSWTRVWVREQTGTPLRKRFEGYHALSPDAFERLHAAFASGDPTRYVPLSEQTRGGDGVVFIWTADADQLAFVGMTWGSRRKATCNAPLIVLRGRQFDDLDRALRAGLTAPWVAG
;
A
#
# COMPACT_ATOMS: atom_id res chain seq x y z
N MET A 1 -4.29 -4.82 -1.48
CA MET A 1 -3.16 -5.77 -1.51
C MET A 1 -3.73 -7.18 -1.44
N ALA A 2 -4.33 -7.65 -2.55
CA ALA A 2 -5.02 -8.95 -2.58
C ALA A 2 -5.15 -9.53 -4.00
N LEU A 3 -5.34 -8.69 -5.03
CA LEU A 3 -5.68 -9.17 -6.38
C LEU A 3 -4.58 -10.03 -7.05
N TYR A 4 -3.30 -9.67 -6.86
CA TYR A 4 -2.17 -10.38 -7.46
C TYR A 4 -1.37 -11.25 -6.47
N ASP A 5 -1.73 -11.26 -5.18
CA ASP A 5 -1.04 -12.09 -4.18
C ASP A 5 -1.22 -13.58 -4.47
N ALA A 6 -2.41 -13.98 -4.93
CA ALA A 6 -2.68 -15.35 -5.36
C ALA A 6 -1.89 -15.74 -6.62
N THR A 7 -1.58 -14.78 -7.50
CA THR A 7 -0.73 -15.02 -8.68
C THR A 7 0.72 -15.19 -8.26
N PHE A 8 1.24 -14.31 -7.39
CA PHE A 8 2.60 -14.46 -6.87
C PHE A 8 2.79 -15.75 -6.09
N SER A 9 1.81 -16.17 -5.28
CA SER A 9 1.90 -17.43 -4.55
C SER A 9 1.94 -18.66 -5.45
N ARG A 10 1.40 -18.56 -6.68
CA ARG A 10 1.38 -19.64 -7.68
C ARG A 10 2.53 -19.54 -8.68
N THR A 11 3.26 -18.41 -8.70
CA THR A 11 4.36 -18.19 -9.64
C THR A 11 5.67 -18.67 -9.01
N PRO A 12 6.40 -19.61 -9.64
CA PRO A 12 7.68 -20.08 -9.12
C PRO A 12 8.70 -18.95 -8.96
N GLY A 13 9.55 -19.03 -7.94
CA GLY A 13 10.63 -18.06 -7.72
C GLY A 13 10.27 -16.83 -6.88
N PHE A 14 9.07 -16.79 -6.30
CA PHE A 14 8.67 -15.76 -5.33
C PHE A 14 8.30 -16.37 -3.99
N VAL A 15 8.78 -15.75 -2.91
CA VAL A 15 8.46 -16.13 -1.53
C VAL A 15 7.99 -14.93 -0.75
N SER A 16 6.96 -15.14 0.08
CA SER A 16 6.48 -14.10 1.00
C SER A 16 7.32 -14.14 2.27
N ARG A 17 8.08 -13.08 2.55
CA ARG A 17 8.90 -12.94 3.77
C ARG A 17 8.47 -11.75 4.60
N ARG A 18 8.65 -11.82 5.93
CA ARG A 18 8.45 -10.67 6.81
C ARG A 18 9.57 -9.65 6.58
N SER A 19 9.20 -8.39 6.38
CA SER A 19 10.12 -7.25 6.36
C SER A 19 10.48 -6.86 7.79
N LEU A 20 11.77 -6.96 8.13
CA LEU A 20 12.28 -6.48 9.42
C LEU A 20 11.96 -5.00 9.64
N PRO A 21 12.23 -4.06 8.70
CA PRO A 21 11.86 -2.65 8.88
C PRO A 21 10.38 -2.42 9.19
N ARG A 22 9.46 -3.03 8.42
CA ARG A 22 8.02 -2.88 8.68
C ARG A 22 7.61 -3.49 10.02
N THR A 23 8.22 -4.60 10.39
CA THR A 23 7.97 -5.27 11.68
C THR A 23 8.44 -4.38 12.83
N ILE A 24 9.64 -3.80 12.75
CA ILE A 24 10.18 -2.88 13.76
C ILE A 24 9.27 -1.67 13.92
N VAL A 25 8.83 -1.04 12.82
CA VAL A 25 7.91 0.10 12.88
C VAL A 25 6.58 -0.28 13.53
N ALA A 26 5.98 -1.41 13.13
CA ALA A 26 4.71 -1.86 13.69
C ALA A 26 4.84 -2.22 15.19
N THR A 27 5.93 -2.89 15.58
CA THR A 27 6.24 -3.19 16.98
C THR A 27 6.47 -1.92 17.78
N GLY A 28 7.22 -0.95 17.25
CA GLY A 28 7.43 0.35 17.91
C GLY A 28 6.12 1.11 18.13
N ALA A 29 5.25 1.14 17.13
CA ALA A 29 3.91 1.73 17.26
C ALA A 29 3.06 1.02 18.33
N LEU A 30 3.12 -0.31 18.39
CA LEU A 30 2.43 -1.09 19.42
C LEU A 30 2.95 -0.76 20.83
N LEU A 31 4.27 -0.66 21.01
CA LEU A 31 4.88 -0.31 22.29
C LEU A 31 4.47 1.10 22.74
N LEU A 32 4.42 2.07 21.83
CA LEU A 32 3.93 3.42 22.12
C LEU A 32 2.45 3.41 22.53
N CYS A 33 1.61 2.63 21.85
CA CYS A 33 0.20 2.49 22.22
C CYS A 33 0.06 1.88 23.62
N MET A 34 0.84 0.84 23.94
CA MET A 34 0.84 0.25 25.27
C MET A 34 1.31 1.24 26.34
N ALA A 35 2.37 2.00 26.08
CA ALA A 35 2.87 3.02 27.01
C ALA A 35 1.79 4.09 27.28
N ALA A 36 1.08 4.55 26.24
CA ALA A 36 -0.01 5.51 26.39
C ALA A 36 -1.16 4.95 27.25
N VAL A 37 -1.53 3.67 27.05
CA VAL A 37 -2.57 3.01 27.86
C VAL A 37 -2.10 2.85 29.32
N VAL A 38 -0.87 2.38 29.56
CA VAL A 38 -0.32 2.25 30.91
C VAL A 38 -0.26 3.60 31.61
N PHE A 39 0.22 4.64 30.92
CA PHE A 39 0.24 6.00 31.44
C PHE A 39 -1.17 6.48 31.83
N ALA A 40 -2.16 6.22 30.97
CA ALA A 40 -3.55 6.58 31.25
C ALA A 40 -4.13 5.82 32.45
N VAL A 41 -3.77 4.55 32.64
CA VAL A 41 -4.21 3.74 33.80
C VAL A 41 -3.55 4.21 35.09
N VAL A 42 -2.24 4.44 35.08
CA VAL A 42 -1.50 4.91 36.27
C VAL A 42 -1.97 6.30 36.70
N ASN A 43 -2.26 7.17 35.74
CA ASN A 43 -2.71 8.55 35.99
C ASN A 43 -4.23 8.70 35.91
N PHE A 44 -4.99 7.60 36.00
CA PHE A 44 -6.43 7.62 35.76
C PHE A 44 -7.18 8.59 36.68
N ALA A 45 -6.79 8.64 37.96
CA ALA A 45 -7.38 9.57 38.93
C ALA A 45 -7.17 11.04 38.50
N GLY A 46 -5.94 11.42 38.14
CA GLY A 46 -5.63 12.77 37.68
C GLY A 46 -6.26 13.11 36.33
N LEU A 47 -6.37 12.15 35.41
CA LEU A 47 -7.07 12.34 34.13
C LEU A 47 -8.59 12.52 34.33
N MET A 48 -9.18 11.81 35.30
CA MET A 48 -10.59 11.97 35.65
C MET A 48 -10.85 13.33 36.30
N GLU A 49 -9.97 13.77 37.20
CA GLU A 49 -10.06 15.11 37.82
C GLU A 49 -9.91 16.22 36.78
N TYR A 50 -8.90 16.13 35.92
CA TYR A 50 -8.71 17.04 34.78
C TYR A 50 -9.92 17.07 33.84
N SER A 51 -10.54 15.91 33.57
CA SER A 51 -11.74 15.84 32.72
C SER A 51 -12.96 16.50 33.37
N LYS A 52 -13.10 16.38 34.70
CA LYS A 52 -14.19 16.98 35.47
C LYS A 52 -14.03 18.50 35.54
N GLU A 53 -12.84 18.98 35.92
CA GLU A 53 -12.52 20.41 35.95
C GLU A 53 -12.72 21.06 34.57
N SER A 54 -12.20 20.40 33.51
CA SER A 54 -12.38 20.87 32.14
C SER A 54 -13.85 20.91 31.71
N ALA A 55 -14.68 19.95 32.14
CA ALA A 55 -16.11 19.91 31.84
C ALA A 55 -16.89 21.00 32.60
N GLU A 56 -16.51 21.30 33.84
CA GLU A 56 -17.07 22.39 34.63
C GLU A 56 -16.70 23.77 34.05
N GLU A 57 -15.45 23.96 33.62
CA GLU A 57 -15.00 25.19 32.97
C GLU A 57 -15.63 25.41 31.59
N ALA A 58 -15.79 24.33 30.82
CA ALA A 58 -16.48 24.28 29.54
C ALA A 58 -17.97 24.66 29.59
N SER A 59 -18.61 24.58 30.76
CA SER A 59 -20.00 24.99 30.96
C SER A 59 -20.15 26.53 30.97
N ARG A 60 -19.05 27.26 31.19
CA ARG A 60 -19.05 28.73 31.24
C ARG A 60 -18.95 29.31 29.81
N PRO A 61 -19.79 30.29 29.43
CA PRO A 61 -19.84 30.83 28.07
C PRO A 61 -18.53 31.51 27.62
N ARG A 62 -17.67 31.91 28.56
CA ARG A 62 -16.39 32.59 28.29
C ARG A 62 -15.26 31.62 27.84
N TYR A 63 -15.45 30.30 27.98
CA TYR A 63 -14.42 29.27 27.75
C TYR A 63 -14.80 28.23 26.69
N GLN A 64 -15.56 28.63 25.66
CA GLN A 64 -15.95 27.74 24.56
C GLN A 64 -14.77 27.07 23.84
N ALA A 65 -13.58 27.69 23.81
CA ALA A 65 -12.38 27.11 23.20
C ALA A 65 -11.77 25.94 24.01
N MET A 66 -12.01 25.87 25.32
CA MET A 66 -11.45 24.82 26.20
C MET A 66 -12.33 23.56 26.28
N ARG A 67 -13.56 23.60 25.74
CA ARG A 67 -14.46 22.43 25.64
C ARG A 67 -13.82 21.19 25.02
N GLY A 68 -12.90 21.35 24.08
CA GLY A 68 -12.23 20.23 23.40
C GLY A 68 -11.14 19.54 24.23
N LEU A 69 -10.55 20.23 25.22
CA LEU A 69 -9.43 19.72 26.01
C LEU A 69 -9.85 18.65 27.04
N GLY A 70 -11.07 18.74 27.57
CA GLY A 70 -11.60 17.73 28.52
C GLY A 70 -11.81 16.34 27.92
N ILE A 71 -11.97 16.23 26.59
CA ILE A 71 -12.13 14.96 25.86
C ILE A 71 -10.77 14.36 25.47
N LEU A 72 -9.69 15.15 25.53
CA LEU A 72 -8.36 14.79 25.07
C LEU A 72 -7.84 13.48 25.70
N PRO A 73 -7.96 13.23 27.03
CA PRO A 73 -7.51 11.97 27.63
C PRO A 73 -8.24 10.74 27.07
N ILE A 74 -9.56 10.84 26.93
CA ILE A 74 -10.39 9.76 26.40
C ILE A 74 -10.06 9.51 24.92
N ALA A 75 -9.90 10.58 24.15
CA ALA A 75 -9.50 10.49 22.74
C ALA A 75 -8.13 9.82 22.57
N ILE A 76 -7.15 10.14 23.42
CA ILE A 76 -5.82 9.51 23.41
C ILE A 76 -5.93 8.01 23.69
N ILE A 77 -6.73 7.59 24.66
CA ILE A 77 -6.93 6.16 24.98
C ILE A 77 -7.59 5.44 23.79
N ILE A 78 -8.67 6.00 23.24
CA ILE A 78 -9.37 5.42 22.08
C ILE A 78 -8.42 5.28 20.89
N LEU A 79 -7.64 6.32 20.59
CA LEU A 79 -6.64 6.29 19.53
C LEU A 79 -5.57 5.23 19.81
N ALA A 80 -5.00 5.18 21.02
CA ALA A 80 -3.98 4.21 21.39
C ALA A 80 -4.49 2.77 21.27
N VAL A 81 -5.71 2.48 21.73
CA VAL A 81 -6.31 1.14 21.58
C VAL A 81 -6.56 0.81 20.12
N THR A 82 -7.13 1.75 19.36
CA THR A 82 -7.44 1.57 17.94
C THR A 82 -6.16 1.30 17.13
N PHE A 83 -5.15 2.15 17.29
CA PHE A 83 -3.85 1.97 16.63
C PHE A 83 -3.12 0.72 17.13
N GLY A 84 -3.26 0.35 18.41
CA GLY A 84 -2.73 -0.89 18.96
C GLY A 84 -3.31 -2.12 18.27
N VAL A 85 -4.63 -2.17 18.07
CA VAL A 85 -5.30 -3.24 17.31
C VAL A 85 -4.79 -3.29 15.87
N PHE A 86 -4.66 -2.14 15.21
CA PHE A 86 -4.09 -2.08 13.85
C PHE A 86 -2.63 -2.56 13.81
N ALA A 87 -1.81 -2.20 14.80
CA ALA A 87 -0.42 -2.62 14.88
C ALA A 87 -0.30 -4.14 15.07
N VAL A 88 -1.11 -4.73 15.96
CA VAL A 88 -1.20 -6.20 16.10
C VAL A 88 -1.62 -6.85 14.79
N GLY A 89 -2.64 -6.31 14.12
CA GLY A 89 -3.09 -6.77 12.80
C GLY A 89 -2.00 -6.67 11.73
N ALA A 90 -1.19 -5.61 11.75
CA ALA A 90 -0.07 -5.43 10.82
C ALA A 90 1.06 -6.45 11.05
N ILE A 91 1.40 -6.74 12.31
CA ILE A 91 2.44 -7.71 12.70
C ILE A 91 2.00 -9.14 12.37
N THR A 92 0.76 -9.48 12.69
CA THR A 92 0.22 -10.83 12.50
C THR A 92 -0.21 -11.09 11.05
N GLY A 93 -0.67 -10.06 10.35
CA GLY A 93 -1.17 -10.14 8.98
C GLY A 93 -0.12 -10.04 7.88
N SER A 94 -0.58 -9.76 6.66
CA SER A 94 0.25 -9.68 5.45
C SER A 94 0.95 -8.33 5.26
N TRP A 95 0.68 -7.33 6.10
CA TRP A 95 1.18 -5.97 5.93
C TRP A 95 2.70 -5.85 6.12
N THR A 96 3.21 -6.57 7.11
CA THR A 96 4.66 -6.71 7.33
C THR A 96 5.30 -7.65 6.32
N ARG A 97 4.53 -8.43 5.56
CA ARG A 97 5.06 -9.32 4.54
C ARG A 97 5.31 -8.59 3.23
N VAL A 98 6.35 -9.02 2.54
CA VAL A 98 6.75 -8.56 1.21
C VAL A 98 7.04 -9.78 0.36
N TRP A 99 6.69 -9.68 -0.91
CA TRP A 99 7.14 -10.62 -1.90
C TRP A 99 8.61 -10.38 -2.19
N VAL A 100 9.37 -11.46 -2.22
CA VAL A 100 10.82 -11.45 -2.38
C VAL A 100 11.17 -12.48 -3.44
N ARG A 101 12.16 -12.17 -4.29
CA ARG A 101 12.71 -13.17 -5.22
C ARG A 101 13.42 -14.26 -4.44
N GLU A 102 13.02 -15.51 -4.67
CA GLU A 102 13.54 -16.66 -3.95
C GLU A 102 15.05 -16.84 -4.14
N GLN A 103 15.53 -16.60 -5.36
CA GLN A 103 16.94 -16.79 -5.74
C GLN A 103 17.89 -15.79 -5.08
N THR A 104 17.51 -14.51 -5.02
CA THR A 104 18.41 -13.41 -4.63
C THR A 104 18.08 -12.80 -3.28
N GLY A 105 16.85 -13.01 -2.77
CA GLY A 105 16.37 -12.29 -1.58
C GLY A 105 15.95 -10.84 -1.86
N THR A 106 15.94 -10.40 -3.12
CA THR A 106 15.59 -9.02 -3.49
C THR A 106 14.08 -8.78 -3.33
N PRO A 107 13.66 -7.77 -2.55
CA PRO A 107 12.25 -7.49 -2.32
C PRO A 107 11.59 -6.86 -3.55
N LEU A 108 10.35 -7.26 -3.83
CA LEU A 108 9.51 -6.63 -4.84
C LEU A 108 8.90 -5.35 -4.29
N ARG A 109 9.13 -4.24 -5.00
CA ARG A 109 8.52 -2.95 -4.73
C ARG A 109 7.42 -2.68 -5.75
N LYS A 110 6.18 -2.48 -5.29
CA LYS A 110 5.11 -2.00 -6.18
C LYS A 110 5.40 -0.55 -6.56
N ARG A 111 5.51 -0.27 -7.86
CA ARG A 111 5.81 1.05 -8.44
C ARG A 111 4.58 1.68 -9.07
N PHE A 112 3.67 0.87 -9.60
CA PHE A 112 2.46 1.34 -10.25
C PHE A 112 1.25 0.44 -9.96
N GLU A 113 0.09 1.06 -9.82
CA GLU A 113 -1.24 0.44 -9.82
C GLU A 113 -2.19 1.43 -10.50
N GLY A 114 -2.78 1.02 -11.63
CA GLY A 114 -3.72 1.84 -12.40
C GLY A 114 -4.93 1.03 -12.84
N TYR A 115 -6.13 1.62 -12.68
CA TYR A 115 -7.39 1.04 -13.15
C TYR A 115 -7.74 1.66 -14.50
N HIS A 116 -8.09 0.84 -15.48
CA HIS A 116 -8.36 1.27 -16.85
C HIS A 116 -9.65 0.63 -17.34
N ALA A 117 -10.46 1.38 -18.07
CA ALA A 117 -11.57 0.83 -18.83
C ALA A 117 -11.02 0.10 -20.07
N LEU A 118 -10.87 -1.22 -19.97
CA LEU A 118 -10.33 -2.06 -21.04
C LEU A 118 -11.40 -3.03 -21.54
N SER A 119 -11.58 -3.07 -22.86
CA SER A 119 -12.22 -4.21 -23.52
C SER A 119 -11.27 -5.42 -23.52
N PRO A 120 -11.76 -6.66 -23.72
CA PRO A 120 -10.90 -7.85 -23.83
C PRO A 120 -9.76 -7.67 -24.84
N ASP A 121 -10.08 -7.17 -26.05
CA ASP A 121 -9.07 -6.95 -27.09
C ASP A 121 -8.05 -5.87 -26.71
N ALA A 122 -8.49 -4.81 -26.03
CA ALA A 122 -7.60 -3.76 -25.55
C ALA A 122 -6.66 -4.28 -24.44
N PHE A 123 -7.15 -5.19 -23.59
CA PHE A 123 -6.37 -5.85 -22.56
C PHE A 123 -5.25 -6.71 -23.17
N GLU A 124 -5.57 -7.57 -24.14
CA GLU A 124 -4.58 -8.42 -24.82
C GLU A 124 -3.56 -7.59 -25.60
N ARG A 125 -3.99 -6.53 -26.31
CA ARG A 125 -3.07 -5.62 -27.00
C ARG A 125 -2.12 -4.90 -26.03
N LEU A 126 -2.63 -4.43 -24.90
CA LEU A 126 -1.80 -3.77 -23.90
C LEU A 126 -0.83 -4.75 -23.24
N HIS A 127 -1.25 -5.98 -22.99
CA HIS A 127 -0.38 -7.05 -22.49
C HIS A 127 0.76 -7.33 -23.48
N ALA A 128 0.43 -7.50 -24.76
CA ALA A 128 1.43 -7.68 -25.82
C ALA A 128 2.38 -6.49 -25.96
N ALA A 129 1.89 -5.26 -25.78
CA ALA A 129 2.71 -4.05 -25.79
C ALA A 129 3.71 -4.01 -24.63
N PHE A 130 3.29 -4.37 -23.40
CA PHE A 130 4.23 -4.52 -22.30
C PHE A 130 5.19 -5.68 -22.52
N ALA A 131 4.72 -6.80 -23.08
CA ALA A 131 5.54 -7.99 -23.33
C ALA A 131 6.65 -7.74 -24.36
N SER A 132 6.47 -6.80 -25.29
CA SER A 132 7.55 -6.42 -26.22
C SER A 132 8.67 -5.61 -25.54
N GLY A 133 8.42 -5.03 -24.36
CA GLY A 133 9.38 -4.22 -23.61
C GLY A 133 9.74 -2.89 -24.28
N ASP A 134 8.95 -2.46 -25.27
CA ASP A 134 9.17 -1.22 -26.02
C ASP A 134 8.21 -0.13 -25.50
N PRO A 135 8.73 0.92 -24.83
CA PRO A 135 7.91 1.99 -24.27
C PRO A 135 7.01 2.70 -25.26
N THR A 136 7.41 2.78 -26.53
CA THR A 136 6.60 3.45 -27.56
C THR A 136 5.27 2.75 -27.82
N ARG A 137 5.13 1.50 -27.39
CA ARG A 137 3.93 0.68 -27.60
C ARG A 137 2.96 0.70 -26.42
N TYR A 138 3.45 0.98 -25.22
CA TYR A 138 2.62 0.99 -24.00
C TYR A 138 2.51 2.38 -23.35
N VAL A 139 3.26 3.38 -23.84
CA VAL A 139 3.21 4.76 -23.38
C VAL A 139 2.75 5.68 -24.54
N PRO A 140 1.86 6.65 -24.30
CA PRO A 140 1.19 6.92 -23.03
C PRO A 140 0.12 5.86 -22.70
N LEU A 141 0.07 5.47 -21.43
CA LEU A 141 -1.01 4.63 -20.91
C LEU A 141 -2.32 5.41 -20.98
N SER A 142 -3.41 4.69 -21.28
CA SER A 142 -4.75 5.27 -21.28
C SER A 142 -5.10 5.85 -19.90
N GLU A 143 -5.95 6.87 -19.89
CA GLU A 143 -6.34 7.56 -18.66
C GLU A 143 -6.95 6.58 -17.64
N GLN A 144 -6.59 6.76 -16.37
CA GLN A 144 -7.09 5.90 -15.31
C GLN A 144 -8.58 6.15 -15.09
N THR A 145 -9.39 5.09 -15.18
CA THR A 145 -10.82 5.15 -14.96
C THR A 145 -11.15 4.56 -13.59
N ARG A 146 -11.78 5.35 -12.71
CA ARG A 146 -12.20 4.88 -11.39
C ARG A 146 -13.19 3.72 -11.53
N GLY A 147 -12.79 2.55 -11.03
CA GLY A 147 -13.63 1.35 -11.11
C GLY A 147 -13.56 0.63 -12.46
N GLY A 148 -12.58 0.94 -13.32
CA GLY A 148 -12.36 0.23 -14.57
C GLY A 148 -12.14 -1.28 -14.38
N ASP A 149 -12.54 -2.04 -15.39
CA ASP A 149 -12.51 -3.51 -15.39
C ASP A 149 -11.10 -4.10 -15.61
N GLY A 150 -10.14 -3.28 -16.04
CA GLY A 150 -8.74 -3.63 -16.19
C GLY A 150 -7.87 -3.03 -15.10
N VAL A 151 -6.89 -3.77 -14.59
CA VAL A 151 -5.87 -3.25 -13.67
C VAL A 151 -4.49 -3.63 -14.13
N VAL A 152 -3.60 -2.64 -14.20
CA VAL A 152 -2.17 -2.83 -14.48
C VAL A 152 -1.41 -2.61 -13.18
N PHE A 153 -0.57 -3.57 -12.84
CA PHE A 153 0.33 -3.53 -11.70
C PHE A 153 1.77 -3.68 -12.18
N ILE A 154 2.66 -2.84 -11.66
CA ILE A 154 4.09 -2.94 -11.97
C ILE A 154 4.86 -3.03 -10.67
N TRP A 155 5.68 -4.07 -10.56
CA TRP A 155 6.62 -4.28 -9.47
C TRP A 155 8.05 -4.29 -10.00
N THR A 156 8.99 -3.82 -9.19
CA THR A 156 10.41 -3.86 -9.52
C THR A 156 11.20 -4.59 -8.43
N ALA A 157 12.24 -5.30 -8.86
CA ALA A 157 13.31 -5.82 -8.01
C ALA A 157 14.59 -5.06 -8.40
N ASP A 158 14.74 -3.84 -7.86
CA ASP A 158 15.71 -2.85 -8.34
C ASP A 158 17.16 -3.37 -8.30
N ALA A 159 17.52 -4.14 -7.26
CA ALA A 159 18.86 -4.72 -7.12
C ALA A 159 19.18 -5.76 -8.20
N ASP A 160 18.15 -6.40 -8.77
CA ASP A 160 18.30 -7.42 -9.81
C ASP A 160 18.04 -6.85 -11.22
N GLN A 161 17.69 -5.56 -11.34
CA GLN A 161 17.31 -4.91 -12.60
C GLN A 161 16.18 -5.66 -13.32
N LEU A 162 15.16 -6.06 -12.55
CA LEU A 162 13.98 -6.77 -13.05
C LEU A 162 12.71 -5.98 -12.77
N ALA A 163 11.81 -5.97 -13.75
CA ALA A 163 10.44 -5.52 -13.57
C ALA A 163 9.46 -6.65 -13.88
N PHE A 164 8.36 -6.65 -13.15
CA PHE A 164 7.27 -7.60 -13.28
C PHE A 164 5.98 -6.82 -13.56
N VAL A 165 5.37 -7.07 -14.71
CA VAL A 165 4.09 -6.45 -15.08
C VAL A 165 3.00 -7.50 -14.96
N GLY A 166 2.03 -7.21 -14.09
CA GLY A 166 0.82 -8.00 -13.92
C GLY A 166 -0.38 -7.24 -14.45
N MET A 167 -1.28 -7.94 -15.14
CA MET A 167 -2.49 -7.37 -15.67
C MET A 167 -3.68 -8.26 -15.32
N THR A 168 -4.75 -7.65 -14.84
CA THR A 168 -6.01 -8.35 -14.58
C THR A 168 -7.14 -7.71 -15.36
N TRP A 169 -8.07 -8.52 -15.86
CA TRP A 169 -9.30 -8.05 -16.48
C TRP A 169 -10.52 -8.76 -15.90
N GLY A 170 -11.62 -8.03 -15.74
CA GLY A 170 -12.92 -8.55 -15.35
C GLY A 170 -13.57 -7.78 -14.20
N SER A 171 -14.90 -7.82 -14.15
CA SER A 171 -15.68 -7.11 -13.12
C SER A 171 -15.27 -7.60 -11.72
N ARG A 172 -15.05 -6.63 -10.81
CA ARG A 172 -14.67 -6.90 -9.42
C ARG A 172 -15.65 -7.94 -8.82
N ARG A 173 -15.14 -9.15 -8.55
CA ARG A 173 -15.71 -10.26 -7.72
C ARG A 173 -16.20 -11.54 -8.41
N LYS A 174 -16.43 -11.64 -9.72
CA LYS A 174 -17.01 -12.89 -10.30
C LYS A 174 -16.15 -13.65 -11.31
N ALA A 175 -15.29 -12.99 -12.08
CA ALA A 175 -14.35 -13.66 -12.98
C ALA A 175 -13.19 -12.71 -13.28
N THR A 176 -12.15 -12.74 -12.43
CA THR A 176 -10.92 -12.00 -12.72
C THR A 176 -9.97 -12.91 -13.49
N CYS A 177 -9.67 -12.54 -14.73
CA CYS A 177 -8.64 -13.18 -15.53
C CYS A 177 -7.31 -12.47 -15.27
N ASN A 178 -6.34 -13.22 -14.72
CA ASN A 178 -4.99 -12.71 -14.55
C ASN A 178 -4.17 -13.15 -15.75
N ALA A 179 -3.59 -12.19 -16.48
CA ALA A 179 -2.69 -12.51 -17.57
C ALA A 179 -1.36 -13.10 -17.03
N PRO A 180 -0.62 -13.86 -17.85
CA PRO A 180 0.72 -14.30 -17.52
C PRO A 180 1.60 -13.12 -17.10
N LEU A 181 2.40 -13.32 -16.06
CA LEU A 181 3.30 -12.29 -15.54
C LEU A 181 4.40 -12.01 -16.56
N ILE A 182 4.52 -10.75 -16.98
CA ILE A 182 5.59 -10.31 -17.89
C ILE A 182 6.83 -9.99 -17.06
N VAL A 183 7.99 -10.45 -17.52
CA VAL A 183 9.29 -10.17 -16.89
C VAL A 183 10.15 -9.35 -17.84
N LEU A 184 10.50 -8.13 -17.44
CA LEU A 184 11.37 -7.22 -18.19
C LEU A 184 12.73 -7.14 -17.50
N ARG A 185 13.81 -7.16 -18.30
CA ARG A 185 15.19 -7.25 -17.80
C ARG A 185 16.13 -6.35 -18.60
N GLY A 186 17.23 -5.93 -17.98
CA GLY A 186 18.28 -5.13 -18.64
C GLY A 186 17.68 -3.86 -19.24
N ARG A 187 17.93 -3.60 -20.53
CA ARG A 187 17.44 -2.39 -21.22
C ARG A 187 15.92 -2.17 -21.08
N GLN A 188 15.12 -3.23 -21.15
CA GLN A 188 13.66 -3.11 -21.00
C GLN A 188 13.25 -2.68 -19.59
N PHE A 189 14.03 -3.06 -18.58
CA PHE A 189 13.84 -2.57 -17.22
C PHE A 189 14.19 -1.08 -17.12
N ASP A 190 15.32 -0.65 -17.67
CA ASP A 190 15.76 0.74 -17.63
C ASP A 190 14.75 1.67 -18.33
N ASP A 191 14.28 1.23 -19.50
CA ASP A 191 13.31 1.98 -20.28
C ASP A 191 11.95 2.06 -19.55
N LEU A 192 11.51 0.98 -18.89
CA LEU A 192 10.32 1.00 -18.05
C LEU A 192 10.50 1.87 -16.80
N ASP A 193 11.63 1.81 -16.10
CA ASP A 193 11.86 2.65 -14.91
C ASP A 193 11.90 4.14 -15.28
N ARG A 194 12.45 4.49 -16.44
CA ARG A 194 12.36 5.86 -16.99
C ARG A 194 10.90 6.25 -17.25
N ALA A 195 10.13 5.38 -17.90
CA ALA A 195 8.71 5.63 -18.17
C ALA A 195 7.89 5.77 -16.88
N LEU A 196 8.18 4.96 -15.85
CA LEU A 196 7.57 5.04 -14.52
C LEU A 196 7.88 6.36 -13.81
N ARG A 197 9.13 6.85 -13.90
CA ARG A 197 9.50 8.17 -13.35
C ARG A 197 8.77 9.31 -14.05
N ALA A 198 8.46 9.16 -15.34
CA ALA A 198 7.64 10.08 -16.11
C ALA A 198 6.12 9.89 -15.89
N GLY A 199 5.71 8.95 -15.02
CA GLY A 199 4.31 8.71 -14.68
C GLY A 199 3.52 7.87 -15.68
N LEU A 200 4.16 7.32 -16.72
CA LEU A 200 3.55 6.54 -17.81
C LEU A 200 2.49 7.27 -18.66
N THR A 201 2.26 8.56 -18.40
CA THR A 201 1.24 9.37 -19.08
C THR A 201 1.80 10.29 -20.17
N ALA A 202 3.10 10.58 -20.12
CA ALA A 202 3.77 11.40 -21.12
C ALA A 202 4.25 10.54 -22.30
N PRO A 203 4.17 11.01 -23.57
CA PRO A 203 4.71 10.29 -24.72
C PRO A 203 6.18 9.91 -24.52
N TRP A 204 6.58 8.76 -25.04
CA TRP A 204 7.98 8.35 -24.97
C TRP A 204 8.86 9.21 -25.86
N VAL A 205 9.91 9.78 -25.27
CA VAL A 205 10.99 10.45 -26.00
C VAL A 205 12.24 9.61 -25.84
N ALA A 206 12.76 9.08 -26.95
CA ALA A 206 14.03 8.36 -26.95
C ALA A 206 15.15 9.35 -26.57
N GLY A 207 15.95 8.98 -25.56
CA GLY A 207 17.16 9.70 -25.15
C GLY A 207 18.42 9.06 -25.71
#